data_AF-A0AAV9HXZ4-F1
#
_entry.id   AF-A0AAV9HXZ4-F1
#
_cell.length_a   1.000
_cell.length_b   1.000
_cell.length_c   1.000
_cell.angle_alpha   90.00
_cell.angle_beta   90.00
_cell.angle_gamma   90.00
#
_symmetry.space_group_name_H-M   'P 1'
#
loop_
_entity.id
_entity.type
_entity.pdbx_description
1 polymer ?
#
loop_
_entity_poly.entity_id
_entity_poly.type
_entity_poly.pdbx_seq_one_letter_code
_entity_poly.pdbx_strand_id
1 'polypeptide(L)'
;MSPPAGPGSSLQPPRARASSSRRRILHALRPAIYPIIGIWYFLRHREFHPLFLSRLLPLSLISLLVYLVLFTFAWLPQYLFLAVLFHFQGKAGAAINATFLVLGEGLVVIQGLFEGFFVDECRVDVFDATLINYGYIDLIAPHRVLFPDAPNSVKTLGKPTTRAEYNPWSFTQIAELIVCLPLNLIPWLGTPAFIMITGARMGKLSHYRWYRLRGISKNEMKKDLHNRSWEYLWFGTVAMILELIPVLSFFFLLTSAVGAAMWAADMEERSRVRVGRQVTDSERRMALPQQAEEDGPVYHDDPV
;
A
#
# COMPACT_ATOMS: atom_id res chain seq x y z
N MET A 1 -7.38 -71.00 30.37
CA MET A 1 -6.21 -70.11 30.41
C MET A 1 -6.33 -69.15 29.25
N SER A 2 -6.63 -67.89 29.55
CA SER A 2 -7.00 -66.83 28.61
C SER A 2 -5.80 -66.33 27.78
N PRO A 3 -6.01 -65.83 26.55
CA PRO A 3 -4.94 -65.33 25.69
C PRO A 3 -4.43 -63.94 26.14
N PRO A 4 -3.18 -63.54 25.79
CA PRO A 4 -2.57 -62.31 26.25
C PRO A 4 -3.12 -61.06 25.55
N ALA A 5 -3.20 -59.98 26.32
CA ALA A 5 -3.73 -58.67 25.95
C ALA A 5 -2.95 -57.99 24.81
N GLY A 6 -3.69 -57.37 23.89
CA GLY A 6 -3.14 -56.61 22.76
C GLY A 6 -2.42 -55.32 23.19
N PRO A 7 -1.52 -54.79 22.34
CA PRO A 7 -0.72 -53.62 22.66
C PRO A 7 -1.58 -52.35 22.70
N GLY A 8 -1.38 -51.58 23.77
CA GLY A 8 -2.15 -50.39 24.11
C GLY A 8 -2.18 -49.32 23.02
N SER A 9 -3.35 -48.73 22.91
CA SER A 9 -3.63 -47.47 22.21
C SER A 9 -2.77 -46.35 22.79
N SER A 10 -1.68 -46.03 22.12
CA SER A 10 -0.92 -44.80 22.38
C SER A 10 -1.77 -43.59 21.95
N LEU A 11 -2.41 -42.95 22.92
CA LEU A 11 -2.97 -41.60 22.81
C LEU A 11 -1.86 -40.63 22.36
N GLN A 12 -1.91 -40.18 21.10
CA GLN A 12 -1.09 -39.07 20.62
C GLN A 12 -1.45 -37.79 21.38
N PRO A 13 -0.48 -37.01 21.91
CA PRO A 13 -0.79 -35.75 22.56
C PRO A 13 -1.17 -34.67 21.53
N PRO A 14 -2.10 -33.75 21.85
CA PRO A 14 -2.52 -32.69 20.94
C PRO A 14 -1.48 -31.56 20.91
N ARG A 15 -0.41 -31.69 20.10
CA ARG A 15 0.65 -30.67 19.97
C ARG A 15 0.87 -30.09 18.56
N ALA A 16 -0.14 -30.17 17.67
CA ALA A 16 0.01 -29.70 16.27
C ALA A 16 -0.86 -28.49 15.85
N ARG A 17 -1.71 -27.92 16.72
CA ARG A 17 -2.60 -26.80 16.33
C ARG A 17 -2.07 -25.39 16.65
N ALA A 18 -1.27 -25.21 17.70
CA ALA A 18 -0.83 -23.87 18.13
C ALA A 18 0.27 -23.25 17.25
N SER A 19 1.17 -24.08 16.67
CA SER A 19 2.26 -23.63 15.81
C SER A 19 1.80 -23.14 14.43
N SER A 20 0.70 -23.70 13.90
CA SER A 20 0.14 -23.29 12.61
C SER A 20 -0.61 -21.96 12.69
N SER A 21 -1.27 -21.67 13.82
CA SER A 21 -1.99 -20.40 14.01
C SER A 21 -1.04 -19.21 14.16
N ARG A 22 0.04 -19.35 14.95
CA ARG A 22 1.08 -18.31 15.04
C ARG A 22 1.74 -18.01 13.68
N ARG A 23 2.07 -19.04 12.90
CA ARG A 23 2.65 -18.86 11.55
C ARG A 23 1.69 -18.15 10.60
N ARG A 24 0.38 -18.45 10.66
CA ARG A 24 -0.64 -17.76 9.85
C ARG A 24 -0.80 -16.29 10.23
N ILE A 25 -0.82 -15.98 11.52
CA ILE A 25 -0.91 -14.59 12.01
C ILE A 25 0.34 -13.80 11.61
N LEU A 26 1.53 -14.38 11.82
CA LEU A 26 2.79 -13.74 11.41
C LEU A 26 2.84 -13.52 9.90
N HIS A 27 2.35 -14.47 9.09
CA HIS A 27 2.27 -14.30 7.63
C HIS A 27 1.32 -13.17 7.24
N ALA A 28 0.17 -13.05 7.89
CA ALA A 28 -0.79 -11.98 7.65
C ALA A 28 -0.29 -10.59 8.10
N LEU A 29 0.60 -10.53 9.10
CA LEU A 29 1.18 -9.28 9.61
C LEU A 29 2.40 -8.82 8.81
N ARG A 30 3.07 -9.70 8.05
CA ARG A 30 4.23 -9.32 7.24
C ARG A 30 3.96 -8.12 6.32
N PRO A 31 2.80 -8.04 5.64
CA PRO A 31 2.52 -6.92 4.77
C PRO A 31 2.30 -5.59 5.49
N ALA A 32 1.99 -5.61 6.79
CA ALA A 32 1.85 -4.41 7.61
C ALA A 32 3.14 -3.58 7.69
N ILE A 33 4.29 -4.19 7.40
CA ILE A 33 5.61 -3.54 7.47
C ILE A 33 5.90 -2.75 6.18
N TYR A 34 5.29 -3.11 5.04
CA TYR A 34 5.58 -2.47 3.75
C TYR A 34 5.31 -0.97 3.70
N PRO A 35 4.22 -0.41 4.29
CA PRO A 35 4.04 1.04 4.34
C PRO A 35 5.18 1.75 5.07
N ILE A 36 5.72 1.11 6.12
CA ILE A 36 6.85 1.65 6.92
C ILE A 36 8.15 1.58 6.14
N ILE A 37 8.43 0.44 5.48
CA ILE A 37 9.61 0.30 4.60
C ILE A 37 9.51 1.27 3.43
N GLY A 38 8.30 1.52 2.92
CA GLY A 38 8.03 2.46 1.84
C GLY A 38 8.47 3.89 2.18
N ILE A 39 8.29 4.31 3.43
CA ILE A 39 8.81 5.61 3.92
C ILE A 39 10.33 5.64 3.80
N TRP A 40 11.03 4.61 4.29
CA TRP A 40 12.48 4.57 4.26
C TRP A 40 13.04 4.49 2.83
N TYR A 41 12.42 3.70 1.96
CA TYR A 41 12.77 3.58 0.55
C TYR A 41 12.60 4.94 -0.15
N PHE A 42 11.44 5.58 0.01
CA PHE A 42 11.16 6.88 -0.59
C PHE A 42 12.16 7.96 -0.18
N LEU A 43 12.56 8.00 1.09
CA LEU A 43 13.56 8.95 1.60
C LEU A 43 14.98 8.68 1.07
N ARG A 44 15.30 7.43 0.72
CA ARG A 44 16.61 7.04 0.18
C ARG A 44 16.72 7.32 -1.32
N HIS A 45 15.62 7.24 -2.05
CA HIS A 45 15.57 7.37 -3.50
C HIS A 45 15.27 8.82 -3.94
N ARG A 46 16.33 9.58 -4.23
CA ARG A 46 16.25 11.00 -4.65
C ARG A 46 15.44 11.25 -5.92
N GLU A 47 15.21 10.23 -6.73
CA GLU A 47 14.40 10.29 -7.95
C GLU A 47 12.91 10.60 -7.70
N PHE A 48 12.38 10.28 -6.51
CA PHE A 48 10.98 10.55 -6.15
C PHE A 48 10.76 11.95 -5.56
N HIS A 49 11.82 12.60 -5.06
CA HIS A 49 11.74 13.95 -4.47
C HIS A 49 11.17 15.04 -5.40
N PRO A 50 11.48 15.11 -6.71
CA PRO A 50 10.88 16.13 -7.57
C PRO A 50 9.37 15.90 -7.81
N LEU A 51 8.92 14.64 -7.92
CA LEU A 51 7.50 14.30 -7.99
C LEU A 51 6.77 14.72 -6.71
N PHE A 52 7.45 14.51 -5.57
CA PHE A 52 6.99 14.86 -4.25
C PHE A 52 6.91 16.36 -4.03
N LEU A 53 8.03 17.09 -4.12
CA LEU A 53 8.12 18.52 -3.78
C LEU A 53 7.17 19.38 -4.61
N SER A 54 7.00 19.06 -5.90
CA SER A 54 6.18 19.85 -6.82
C SER A 54 4.71 19.86 -6.44
N ARG A 55 4.21 18.79 -5.80
CA ARG A 55 2.78 18.63 -5.46
C ARG A 55 2.52 18.59 -3.95
N LEU A 56 3.48 18.13 -3.15
CA LEU A 56 3.37 18.04 -1.69
C LEU A 56 3.08 19.40 -1.08
N LEU A 57 3.89 20.43 -1.39
CA LEU A 57 3.77 21.71 -0.69
C LEU A 57 2.35 22.29 -0.82
N PRO A 58 1.77 22.44 -2.01
CA PRO A 58 0.40 22.93 -2.12
C PRO A 58 -0.63 21.98 -1.48
N LEU A 59 -0.51 20.66 -1.65
CA LEU A 59 -1.47 19.69 -1.10
C LEU A 59 -1.40 19.58 0.43
N SER A 60 -0.20 19.66 1.02
CA SER A 60 0.02 19.70 2.46
C SER A 60 -0.52 20.99 3.07
N LEU A 61 -0.36 22.13 2.39
CA LEU A 61 -0.98 23.39 2.84
C LEU A 61 -2.50 23.33 2.78
N ILE A 62 -3.08 22.78 1.70
CA ILE A 62 -4.54 22.64 1.60
C ILE A 62 -5.06 21.66 2.65
N SER A 63 -4.42 20.50 2.85
CA SER A 63 -4.82 19.55 3.89
C SER A 63 -4.68 20.12 5.30
N LEU A 64 -3.63 20.91 5.57
CA LEU A 64 -3.49 21.65 6.82
C LEU A 64 -4.65 22.63 7.00
N LEU A 65 -5.00 23.39 5.97
CA LEU A 65 -6.11 24.34 6.01
C LEU A 65 -7.46 23.63 6.26
N VAL A 66 -7.70 22.52 5.56
CA VAL A 66 -8.91 21.69 5.75
C VAL A 66 -9.00 21.22 7.19
N TYR A 67 -7.93 20.67 7.76
CA TYR A 67 -7.92 20.23 9.14
C TYR A 67 -8.06 21.40 10.12
N LEU A 68 -7.42 22.54 9.87
CA LEU A 68 -7.57 23.73 10.73
C LEU A 68 -9.03 24.16 10.80
N VAL A 69 -9.72 24.23 9.65
CA VAL A 69 -11.14 24.57 9.58
C VAL A 69 -11.99 23.51 10.32
N LEU A 70 -11.78 22.22 10.04
CA LEU A 70 -12.56 21.15 10.68
C LEU A 70 -12.34 21.10 12.20
N PHE A 71 -11.10 21.23 12.69
CA PHE A 71 -10.82 21.25 14.11
C PHE A 71 -11.34 22.52 14.80
N THR A 72 -11.41 23.65 14.10
CA THR A 72 -11.97 24.89 14.66
C THR A 72 -13.50 24.83 14.76
N PHE A 73 -14.17 24.32 13.73
CA PHE A 73 -15.63 24.41 13.62
C PHE A 73 -16.38 23.10 13.95
N ALA A 74 -15.83 21.93 13.60
CA ALA A 74 -16.52 20.65 13.79
C ALA A 74 -16.18 19.99 15.13
N TRP A 75 -14.93 20.11 15.60
CA TRP A 75 -14.47 19.42 16.81
C TRP A 75 -15.27 19.80 18.06
N LEU A 76 -15.51 21.10 18.31
CA LEU A 76 -16.21 21.55 19.51
C LEU A 76 -17.68 21.08 19.53
N PRO A 77 -18.50 21.27 18.47
CA PRO A 77 -19.84 20.71 18.41
C PRO A 77 -19.87 19.18 18.58
N GLN A 78 -18.95 18.45 17.93
CA GLN A 78 -18.89 16.99 18.03
C GLN A 78 -18.48 16.52 19.43
N TYR A 79 -17.53 17.20 20.06
CA TYR A 79 -17.14 16.93 21.44
C TYR A 79 -18.32 17.11 22.39
N LEU A 80 -19.04 18.24 22.28
CA LEU A 80 -20.21 18.51 23.11
C LEU A 80 -21.32 17.48 22.87
N PHE A 81 -21.59 17.15 21.61
CA PHE A 81 -22.57 16.13 21.25
C PHE A 81 -22.25 14.78 21.88
N LEU A 82 -21.00 14.31 21.75
CA LEU A 82 -20.57 13.03 22.33
C LEU A 82 -20.50 13.07 23.86
N ALA A 83 -20.10 14.19 24.47
CA ALA A 83 -20.07 14.36 25.92
C ALA A 83 -21.47 14.35 26.54
N VAL A 84 -22.47 14.88 25.83
CA VAL A 84 -23.88 14.86 26.25
C VAL A 84 -24.50 13.48 26.02
N LEU A 85 -24.29 12.89 24.83
CA LEU A 85 -24.89 11.61 24.44
C LEU A 85 -24.31 10.43 25.23
N PHE A 86 -23.01 10.45 25.52
CA PHE A 86 -22.28 9.36 26.19
C PHE A 86 -21.67 9.80 27.52
N HIS A 87 -22.51 10.27 28.42
CA HIS A 87 -22.12 10.76 29.76
C HIS A 87 -21.23 9.76 30.55
N PHE A 88 -21.42 8.45 30.31
CA PHE A 88 -20.70 7.37 30.97
C PHE A 88 -19.22 7.20 30.57
N GLN A 89 -18.77 7.76 29.45
CA GLN A 89 -17.36 7.63 29.01
C GLN A 89 -16.40 8.64 29.65
N GLY A 90 -16.94 9.65 30.34
CA GLY A 90 -16.17 10.78 30.86
C GLY A 90 -15.68 11.74 29.76
N LYS A 91 -15.25 12.93 30.19
CA LYS A 91 -14.85 14.03 29.29
C LYS A 91 -13.66 13.67 28.39
N ALA A 92 -12.76 12.81 28.84
CA ALA A 92 -11.59 12.39 28.08
C ALA A 92 -11.95 11.43 26.93
N GLY A 93 -12.83 10.45 27.17
CA GLY A 93 -13.27 9.51 26.14
C GLY A 93 -14.03 10.19 24.99
N ALA A 94 -14.90 11.15 25.33
CA ALA A 94 -15.62 11.97 24.35
C ALA A 94 -14.67 12.82 23.49
N ALA A 95 -13.60 13.38 24.07
CA ALA A 95 -12.60 14.16 23.33
C ALA A 95 -11.80 13.30 22.34
N ILE A 96 -11.44 12.07 22.73
CA ILE A 96 -10.73 11.13 21.84
C ILE A 96 -11.63 10.74 20.66
N ASN A 97 -12.87 10.31 20.93
CA ASN A 97 -13.81 9.93 19.88
C ASN A 97 -14.13 11.10 18.93
N ALA A 98 -14.35 12.31 19.46
CA ALA A 98 -14.56 13.51 18.64
C ALA A 98 -13.35 13.79 17.74
N THR A 99 -12.13 13.64 18.27
CA THR A 99 -10.89 13.82 17.47
C THR A 99 -10.84 12.83 16.31
N PHE A 100 -11.12 11.54 16.54
CA PHE A 100 -11.13 10.55 15.45
C PHE A 100 -12.26 10.78 14.44
N LEU A 101 -13.41 11.28 14.89
CA LEU A 101 -14.51 11.66 14.01
C LEU A 101 -14.08 12.80 13.07
N VAL A 102 -13.47 13.87 13.60
CA VAL A 102 -12.89 14.96 12.79
C VAL A 102 -11.82 14.43 11.84
N LEU A 103 -10.93 13.55 12.32
CA LEU A 103 -9.88 12.98 11.47
C LEU A 103 -10.45 12.15 10.32
N GLY A 104 -11.51 11.38 10.57
CA GLY A 104 -12.23 10.61 9.56
C GLY A 104 -12.94 11.49 8.53
N GLU A 105 -13.61 12.55 8.97
CA GLU A 105 -14.24 13.55 8.09
C GLU A 105 -13.18 14.29 7.25
N GLY A 106 -12.07 14.70 7.86
CA GLY A 106 -10.95 15.30 7.15
C GLY A 106 -10.36 14.35 6.12
N LEU A 107 -10.28 13.05 6.41
CA LEU A 107 -9.83 12.05 5.45
C LEU A 107 -10.78 11.93 4.25
N VAL A 108 -12.10 11.99 4.45
CA VAL A 108 -13.08 12.05 3.34
C VAL A 108 -12.80 13.25 2.44
N VAL A 109 -12.62 14.44 3.03
CA VAL A 109 -12.37 15.68 2.28
C VAL A 109 -11.04 15.61 1.55
N ILE A 110 -9.99 15.13 2.21
CA ILE A 110 -8.64 15.02 1.65
C ILE A 110 -8.59 13.98 0.53
N GLN A 111 -9.26 12.84 0.66
CA GLN A 111 -9.33 11.85 -0.44
C GLN A 111 -10.06 12.43 -1.65
N GLY A 112 -11.16 13.17 -1.45
CA GLY A 112 -11.83 13.89 -2.53
C GLY A 112 -10.95 14.96 -3.18
N LEU A 113 -10.16 15.66 -2.39
CA LEU A 113 -9.18 16.63 -2.89
C LEU A 113 -8.08 15.93 -3.70
N PHE A 114 -7.48 14.87 -3.17
CA PHE A 114 -6.42 14.14 -3.87
C PHE A 114 -6.88 13.58 -5.20
N GLU A 115 -8.11 13.08 -5.25
CA GLU A 115 -8.74 12.68 -6.51
C GLU A 115 -8.83 13.86 -7.50
N GLY A 116 -9.37 15.00 -7.06
CA GLY A 116 -9.56 16.18 -7.91
C GLY A 116 -8.26 16.83 -8.42
N PHE A 117 -7.14 16.65 -7.70
CA PHE A 117 -5.84 17.22 -8.04
C PHE A 117 -4.91 16.26 -8.82
N PHE A 118 -5.47 15.20 -9.43
CA PHE A 118 -4.71 14.19 -10.20
C PHE A 118 -3.59 13.53 -9.39
N VAL A 119 -3.78 13.35 -8.07
CA VAL A 119 -2.81 12.63 -7.22
C VAL A 119 -2.73 11.16 -7.61
N ASP A 120 -3.80 10.61 -8.15
CA ASP A 120 -3.83 9.22 -8.62
C ASP A 120 -2.75 8.94 -9.68
N GLU A 121 -2.52 9.88 -10.60
CA GLU A 121 -1.44 9.79 -11.59
C GLU A 121 -0.05 9.73 -10.92
N CYS A 122 0.17 10.53 -9.87
CA CYS A 122 1.44 10.46 -9.12
C CYS A 122 1.59 9.14 -8.37
N ARG A 123 0.50 8.56 -7.85
CA ARG A 123 0.56 7.23 -7.23
C ARG A 123 0.95 6.18 -8.25
N VAL A 124 0.39 6.24 -9.46
CA VAL A 124 0.80 5.37 -10.58
C VAL A 124 2.28 5.57 -10.89
N ASP A 125 2.75 6.81 -11.05
CA ASP A 125 4.13 7.08 -11.44
C ASP A 125 5.12 6.55 -10.40
N VAL A 126 4.84 6.77 -9.12
CA VAL A 126 5.67 6.25 -8.03
C VAL A 126 5.62 4.73 -7.95
N PHE A 127 4.45 4.13 -8.16
CA PHE A 127 4.27 2.68 -8.16
C PHE A 127 5.03 2.02 -9.32
N ASP A 128 4.83 2.51 -10.54
CA ASP A 128 5.47 2.00 -11.76
C ASP A 128 7.00 2.22 -11.69
N ALA A 129 7.49 3.38 -11.24
CA ALA A 129 8.92 3.64 -11.10
C ALA A 129 9.57 2.74 -10.03
N THR A 130 8.86 2.44 -8.93
CA THR A 130 9.34 1.48 -7.94
C THR A 130 9.47 0.09 -8.55
N LEU A 131 8.51 -0.36 -9.37
CA LEU A 131 8.60 -1.64 -10.06
C LEU A 131 9.76 -1.69 -11.08
N ILE A 132 10.05 -0.59 -11.78
CA ILE A 132 11.23 -0.45 -12.65
C ILE A 132 12.52 -0.65 -11.85
N ASN A 133 12.64 0.00 -10.68
CA ASN A 133 13.81 -0.16 -9.81
C ASN A 133 14.04 -1.60 -9.33
N TYR A 134 12.98 -2.39 -9.25
CA TYR A 134 13.04 -3.82 -8.91
C TYR A 134 13.26 -4.73 -10.13
N GLY A 135 13.45 -4.17 -11.34
CA GLY A 135 13.73 -4.91 -12.57
C GLY A 135 12.50 -5.42 -13.32
N TYR A 136 11.28 -5.02 -12.93
CA TYR A 136 10.03 -5.45 -13.57
C TYR A 136 9.58 -4.53 -14.70
N ILE A 137 10.53 -4.13 -15.55
CA ILE A 137 10.30 -3.27 -16.73
C ILE A 137 9.37 -3.97 -17.73
N ASP A 138 9.52 -5.29 -17.86
CA ASP A 138 8.74 -6.15 -18.75
C ASP A 138 7.23 -6.11 -18.46
N LEU A 139 6.85 -5.86 -17.20
CA LEU A 139 5.47 -5.78 -16.77
C LEU A 139 4.81 -4.44 -17.17
N ILE A 140 5.62 -3.38 -17.30
CA ILE A 140 5.17 -2.00 -17.53
C ILE A 140 5.24 -1.63 -19.01
N ALA A 141 6.26 -2.12 -19.72
CA ALA A 141 6.50 -1.81 -21.14
C ALA A 141 5.27 -2.00 -22.06
N PRO A 142 4.40 -3.00 -21.87
CA PRO A 142 3.20 -3.14 -22.70
C PRO A 142 2.13 -2.05 -22.46
N HIS A 143 2.16 -1.39 -21.30
CA HIS A 143 1.11 -0.49 -20.84
C HIS A 143 1.52 1.00 -20.85
N ARG A 144 2.78 1.29 -21.17
CA ARG A 144 3.34 2.65 -21.10
C ARG A 144 4.53 2.80 -22.05
N VAL A 145 4.66 3.98 -22.68
CA VAL A 145 5.88 4.31 -23.42
C VAL A 145 7.02 4.46 -22.41
N LEU A 146 8.10 3.73 -22.62
CA LEU A 146 9.31 3.83 -21.81
C LEU A 146 10.42 4.52 -22.60
N PHE A 147 11.16 5.40 -21.94
CA PHE A 147 12.36 6.04 -22.46
C PHE A 147 13.59 5.36 -21.85
N PRO A 148 14.15 4.33 -22.51
CA PRO A 148 15.26 3.53 -21.95
C PRO A 148 16.52 4.37 -21.72
N ASP A 149 16.71 5.47 -22.45
CA ASP A 149 17.86 6.37 -22.32
C ASP A 149 17.71 7.42 -21.20
N ALA A 150 16.66 7.32 -20.40
CA ALA A 150 16.41 8.28 -19.32
C ALA A 150 17.30 7.98 -18.09
N PRO A 151 17.81 9.03 -17.40
CA PRO A 151 18.80 8.83 -16.33
C PRO A 151 18.23 8.20 -15.05
N ASN A 152 16.91 8.24 -14.83
CA ASN A 152 16.25 7.75 -13.61
C ASN A 152 14.94 7.02 -13.94
N SER A 153 14.53 6.07 -13.09
CA SER A 153 13.29 5.27 -13.24
C SER A 153 12.02 6.11 -13.45
N VAL A 154 11.90 7.23 -12.72
CA VAL A 154 10.80 8.19 -12.85
C VAL A 154 10.79 8.87 -14.22
N LYS A 155 11.96 9.14 -14.80
CA LYS A 155 12.09 9.79 -16.12
C LYS A 155 11.99 8.79 -17.27
N THR A 156 12.23 7.51 -17.01
CA THR A 156 11.96 6.39 -17.92
C THR A 156 10.47 6.28 -18.24
N LEU A 157 9.60 6.73 -17.32
CA LEU A 157 8.16 6.71 -17.50
C LEU A 157 7.68 7.84 -18.43
N GLY A 158 7.25 7.47 -19.64
CA GLY A 158 6.55 8.36 -20.58
C GLY A 158 5.07 8.55 -20.23
N LYS A 159 4.27 9.15 -21.12
CA LYS A 159 2.81 9.22 -20.90
C LYS A 159 2.19 7.80 -20.99
N PRO A 160 1.24 7.44 -20.11
CA PRO A 160 0.53 6.17 -20.21
C PRO A 160 -0.19 6.02 -21.56
N THR A 161 -0.01 4.88 -22.23
CA THR A 161 -0.69 4.55 -23.51
C THR A 161 -2.07 3.94 -23.29
N THR A 162 -2.30 3.37 -22.11
CA THR A 162 -3.61 2.94 -21.61
C THR A 162 -3.98 3.76 -20.38
N ARG A 163 -5.29 3.89 -20.09
CA ARG A 163 -5.76 4.56 -18.87
C ARG A 163 -5.05 3.97 -17.64
N ALA A 164 -4.21 4.78 -17.01
CA ALA A 164 -3.48 4.39 -15.82
C ALA A 164 -4.25 4.90 -14.60
N GLU A 165 -5.27 4.14 -14.22
CA GLU A 165 -6.00 4.35 -12.98
C GLU A 165 -5.30 3.49 -11.91
N TYR A 166 -4.74 4.12 -10.87
CA TYR A 166 -4.17 3.39 -9.73
C TYR A 166 -5.31 2.67 -8.99
N ASN A 167 -6.47 3.33 -8.89
CA ASN A 167 -7.75 2.75 -8.49
C ASN A 167 -8.87 3.16 -9.45
N PRO A 168 -9.75 2.25 -9.88
CA PRO A 168 -10.75 2.55 -10.90
C PRO A 168 -11.91 3.41 -10.37
N TRP A 169 -12.08 3.56 -9.05
CA TRP A 169 -13.32 4.03 -8.41
C TRP A 169 -13.03 4.84 -7.13
N SER A 170 -13.00 6.18 -7.22
CA SER A 170 -12.75 7.06 -6.05
C SER A 170 -14.04 7.53 -5.36
N PHE A 171 -15.10 7.87 -6.11
CA PHE A 171 -16.36 8.35 -5.52
C PHE A 171 -17.10 7.32 -4.67
N THR A 172 -17.06 6.05 -5.04
CA THR A 172 -17.68 5.00 -4.23
C THR A 172 -16.88 4.70 -2.99
N GLN A 173 -15.55 4.84 -3.03
CA GLN A 173 -14.73 4.73 -1.83
C GLN A 173 -15.02 5.89 -0.87
N ILE A 174 -15.17 7.10 -1.40
CA ILE A 174 -15.61 8.29 -0.65
C ILE A 174 -17.00 8.06 -0.07
N ALA A 175 -17.96 7.57 -0.86
CA ALA A 175 -19.33 7.28 -0.40
C ALA A 175 -19.34 6.17 0.66
N GLU A 176 -18.59 5.10 0.47
CA GLU A 176 -18.41 4.02 1.44
C GLU A 176 -17.77 4.52 2.73
N LEU A 177 -16.81 5.45 2.64
CA LEU A 177 -16.19 6.09 3.79
C LEU A 177 -17.20 6.96 4.55
N ILE A 178 -18.01 7.74 3.83
CA ILE A 178 -19.12 8.52 4.42
C ILE A 178 -20.12 7.59 5.12
N VAL A 179 -20.46 6.44 4.53
CA VAL A 179 -21.32 5.43 5.16
C VAL A 179 -20.65 4.80 6.39
N CYS A 180 -19.33 4.71 6.42
CA CYS A 180 -18.56 4.21 7.56
C CYS A 180 -18.29 5.28 8.63
N LEU A 181 -18.44 6.59 8.35
CA LEU A 181 -18.22 7.66 9.33
C LEU A 181 -19.06 7.52 10.60
N PRO A 182 -20.38 7.20 10.54
CA PRO A 182 -21.21 6.99 11.73
C PRO A 182 -20.69 5.90 12.66
N LEU A 183 -19.83 5.00 12.18
CA LEU A 183 -19.23 3.97 13.03
C LEU A 183 -18.39 4.58 14.16
N ASN A 184 -17.73 5.71 13.91
CA ASN A 184 -16.95 6.44 14.93
C ASN A 184 -17.81 7.02 16.07
N LEU A 185 -19.14 7.07 15.90
CA LEU A 185 -20.05 7.46 16.98
C LEU A 185 -20.17 6.37 18.06
N ILE A 186 -19.71 5.14 17.80
CA ILE A 186 -19.72 4.06 18.79
C ILE A 186 -18.45 4.17 19.66
N PRO A 187 -18.60 4.46 20.97
CA PRO A 187 -17.54 4.37 21.97
C PRO A 187 -16.62 3.16 21.83
N TRP A 188 -15.29 3.40 21.81
CA TRP A 188 -14.22 2.38 21.89
C TRP A 188 -14.11 1.38 20.74
N LEU A 189 -15.23 0.95 20.15
CA LEU A 189 -15.30 0.01 19.04
C LEU A 189 -15.32 0.72 17.69
N GLY A 190 -15.93 1.91 17.65
CA GLY A 190 -16.15 2.66 16.43
C GLY A 190 -14.87 3.00 15.68
N THR A 191 -13.92 3.63 16.38
CA THR A 191 -12.65 4.05 15.79
C THR A 191 -11.80 2.88 15.30
N PRO A 192 -11.50 1.82 16.09
CA PRO A 192 -10.75 0.69 15.58
C PRO A 192 -11.45 0.01 14.39
N ALA A 193 -12.78 -0.16 14.46
CA ALA A 193 -13.54 -0.76 13.37
C ALA A 193 -13.50 0.11 12.10
N PHE A 194 -13.62 1.42 12.23
CA PHE A 194 -13.50 2.37 11.12
C PHE A 194 -12.12 2.28 10.46
N ILE A 195 -11.04 2.32 11.24
CA ILE A 195 -9.67 2.22 10.73
C ILE A 195 -9.45 0.88 10.02
N MET A 196 -9.90 -0.23 10.61
CA MET A 196 -9.74 -1.56 10.02
C MET A 196 -10.57 -1.76 8.75
N ILE A 197 -11.84 -1.33 8.74
CA ILE A 197 -12.72 -1.49 7.58
C ILE A 197 -12.21 -0.64 6.41
N THR A 198 -11.91 0.63 6.67
CA THR A 198 -11.38 1.55 5.66
C THR A 198 -10.00 1.10 5.20
N GLY A 199 -9.13 0.71 6.13
CA GLY A 199 -7.82 0.14 5.83
C GLY A 199 -7.91 -1.11 4.96
N ALA A 200 -8.78 -2.06 5.27
CA ALA A 200 -8.96 -3.27 4.45
C ALA A 200 -9.35 -2.97 2.99
N ARG A 201 -10.17 -1.94 2.78
CA ARG A 201 -10.55 -1.49 1.45
C ARG A 201 -9.38 -0.84 0.72
N MET A 202 -8.70 0.10 1.37
CA MET A 202 -7.51 0.76 0.82
C MET A 202 -6.40 -0.24 0.48
N GLY A 203 -6.17 -1.25 1.31
CA GLY A 203 -5.19 -2.30 1.05
C GLY A 203 -5.56 -3.13 -0.17
N LYS A 204 -6.82 -3.56 -0.33
CA LYS A 204 -7.23 -4.30 -1.53
C LYS A 204 -7.05 -3.49 -2.82
N LEU A 205 -7.24 -2.18 -2.71
CA LEU A 205 -7.09 -1.24 -3.80
C LEU A 205 -5.62 -0.97 -4.16
N SER A 206 -4.69 -1.02 -3.20
CA SER A 206 -3.28 -0.70 -3.44
C SER A 206 -2.57 -1.58 -4.49
N HIS A 207 -3.11 -2.77 -4.78
CA HIS A 207 -2.59 -3.66 -5.84
C HIS A 207 -3.43 -3.70 -7.11
N TYR A 208 -4.49 -2.90 -7.22
CA TYR A 208 -5.32 -2.88 -8.42
C TYR A 208 -4.48 -2.64 -9.68
N ARG A 209 -3.58 -1.66 -9.64
CA ARG A 209 -2.62 -1.38 -10.72
C ARG A 209 -1.81 -2.61 -11.12
N TRP A 210 -1.26 -3.35 -10.16
CA TRP A 210 -0.50 -4.58 -10.44
C TRP A 210 -1.35 -5.67 -11.12
N TYR A 211 -2.58 -5.91 -10.65
CA TYR A 211 -3.49 -6.85 -11.29
C TYR A 211 -3.82 -6.44 -12.74
N ARG A 212 -3.94 -5.13 -13.00
CA ARG A 212 -4.14 -4.59 -14.35
C ARG A 212 -2.92 -4.80 -15.24
N LEU A 213 -1.71 -4.55 -14.72
CA LEU A 213 -0.46 -4.76 -15.48
C LEU A 213 -0.26 -6.25 -15.84
N ARG A 214 -0.70 -7.19 -14.99
CA ARG A 214 -0.69 -8.63 -15.30
C ARG A 214 -1.81 -9.08 -16.24
N GLY A 215 -2.77 -8.22 -16.57
CA GLY A 215 -3.92 -8.59 -17.41
C GLY A 215 -4.87 -9.60 -16.76
N ILE A 216 -4.90 -9.71 -15.42
CA ILE A 216 -5.73 -10.69 -14.70
C ILE A 216 -7.22 -10.32 -14.79
N SER A 217 -8.07 -11.33 -14.96
CA SER A 217 -9.53 -11.12 -15.03
C SER A 217 -10.10 -10.59 -13.71
N LYS A 218 -11.17 -9.79 -13.75
CA LYS A 218 -11.82 -9.23 -12.55
C LYS A 218 -12.26 -10.31 -11.55
N ASN A 219 -12.66 -11.49 -12.03
CA ASN A 219 -13.11 -12.60 -11.19
C ASN A 219 -11.95 -13.25 -10.44
N GLU A 220 -10.84 -13.45 -11.13
CA GLU A 220 -9.61 -14.01 -10.54
C GLU A 220 -9.00 -13.03 -9.54
N MET A 221 -8.96 -11.73 -9.87
CA MET A 221 -8.56 -10.67 -8.94
C MET A 221 -9.39 -10.70 -7.64
N LYS A 222 -10.72 -10.80 -7.73
CA LYS A 222 -11.60 -10.89 -6.55
C LYS A 222 -11.29 -12.12 -5.69
N LYS A 223 -11.03 -13.27 -6.32
CA LYS A 223 -10.67 -14.52 -5.63
C LYS A 223 -9.33 -14.38 -4.90
N ASP A 224 -8.33 -13.78 -5.53
CA ASP A 224 -7.02 -13.55 -4.92
C ASP A 224 -7.08 -12.54 -3.77
N LEU A 225 -7.82 -11.45 -3.94
CA LEU A 225 -8.07 -10.46 -2.88
C LEU A 225 -8.80 -11.08 -1.68
N HIS A 226 -9.71 -12.03 -1.92
CA HIS A 226 -10.39 -12.75 -0.85
C HIS A 226 -9.44 -13.68 -0.10
N ASN A 227 -8.62 -14.45 -0.83
CA ASN A 227 -7.65 -15.38 -0.25
C ASN A 227 -6.59 -14.67 0.61
N ARG A 228 -6.22 -13.44 0.26
CA ARG A 228 -5.23 -12.62 0.98
C ARG A 228 -5.87 -11.49 1.79
N SER A 229 -7.16 -11.58 2.09
CA SER A 229 -7.92 -10.50 2.75
C SER A 229 -7.28 -10.00 4.05
N TRP A 230 -6.69 -10.89 4.85
CA TRP A 230 -5.98 -10.54 6.08
C TRP A 230 -4.67 -9.78 5.83
N GLU A 231 -3.91 -10.15 4.80
CA GLU A 231 -2.67 -9.45 4.40
C GLU A 231 -3.00 -8.00 4.00
N TYR A 232 -4.05 -7.83 3.19
CA TYR A 232 -4.54 -6.52 2.76
C TYR A 232 -5.14 -5.70 3.90
N LEU A 233 -5.85 -6.35 4.84
CA LEU A 233 -6.36 -5.70 6.05
C LEU A 233 -5.22 -5.03 6.82
N TRP A 234 -4.15 -5.77 7.13
CA TRP A 234 -3.06 -5.24 7.95
C TRP A 234 -2.20 -4.21 7.22
N PHE A 235 -1.89 -4.45 5.93
CA PHE A 235 -1.21 -3.45 5.09
C PHE A 235 -1.98 -2.13 5.10
N GLY A 236 -3.27 -2.19 4.76
CA GLY A 236 -4.08 -0.98 4.65
C GLY A 236 -4.43 -0.35 5.99
N THR A 237 -4.50 -1.11 7.08
CA THR A 237 -4.66 -0.57 8.44
C THR A 237 -3.47 0.32 8.82
N VAL A 238 -2.24 -0.15 8.57
CA VAL A 238 -1.03 0.64 8.85
C VAL A 238 -0.96 1.88 7.94
N ALA A 239 -1.24 1.70 6.64
CA ALA A 239 -1.30 2.84 5.71
C ALA A 239 -2.33 3.88 6.15
N MET A 240 -3.53 3.45 6.55
CA MET A 240 -4.58 4.33 7.06
C MET A 240 -4.17 5.08 8.33
N ILE A 241 -3.51 4.41 9.28
CA ILE A 241 -3.01 5.06 10.50
C ILE A 241 -1.96 6.12 10.17
N LEU A 242 -1.08 5.85 9.20
CA LEU A 242 -0.11 6.83 8.74
C LEU A 242 -0.79 8.02 8.05
N GLU A 243 -1.76 7.76 7.17
CA GLU A 243 -2.51 8.82 6.47
C GLU A 243 -3.36 9.69 7.40
N LEU A 244 -3.77 9.19 8.56
CA LEU A 244 -4.47 9.96 9.60
C LEU A 244 -3.59 11.07 10.21
N ILE A 245 -2.27 11.05 10.03
CA ILE A 245 -1.38 12.11 10.51
C ILE A 245 -1.57 13.35 9.62
N PRO A 246 -2.14 14.45 10.15
CA PRO A 246 -2.38 15.66 9.37
C PRO A 246 -1.08 16.21 8.77
N VAL A 247 -1.19 16.95 7.65
CA VAL A 247 -0.06 17.54 6.89
C VAL A 247 0.79 16.52 6.14
N LEU A 248 1.03 15.36 6.74
CA LEU A 248 1.82 14.26 6.18
C LEU A 248 0.97 13.25 5.43
N SER A 249 -0.35 13.41 5.36
CA SER A 249 -1.25 12.47 4.66
C SER A 249 -0.82 12.21 3.21
N PHE A 250 -0.45 13.26 2.45
CA PHE A 250 0.04 13.10 1.07
C PHE A 250 1.38 12.36 1.00
N PHE A 251 2.28 12.63 1.95
CA PHE A 251 3.54 11.91 2.05
C PHE A 251 3.30 10.43 2.30
N PHE A 252 2.52 10.10 3.33
CA PHE A 252 2.22 8.72 3.68
C PHE A 252 1.46 7.97 2.61
N LEU A 253 0.65 8.69 1.83
CA LEU A 253 -0.05 8.14 0.69
C LEU A 253 0.92 7.68 -0.41
N LEU A 254 1.90 8.52 -0.78
CA LEU A 254 2.91 8.15 -1.78
C LEU A 254 3.85 7.07 -1.26
N THR A 255 4.28 7.15 0.00
CA THR A 255 5.14 6.11 0.59
C THR A 255 4.41 4.78 0.73
N SER A 256 3.09 4.80 0.97
CA SER A 256 2.27 3.59 0.98
C SER A 256 2.11 3.01 -0.43
N ALA A 257 2.06 3.85 -1.48
CA ALA A 257 2.10 3.37 -2.87
C ALA A 257 3.45 2.71 -3.22
N VAL A 258 4.58 3.28 -2.77
CA VAL A 258 5.90 2.61 -2.83
C VAL A 258 5.86 1.28 -2.08
N GLY A 259 5.32 1.27 -0.86
CA GLY A 259 5.15 0.07 -0.05
C GLY A 259 4.36 -1.03 -0.78
N ALA A 260 3.27 -0.65 -1.44
CA ALA A 260 2.48 -1.55 -2.28
C ALA A 260 3.29 -2.06 -3.48
N ALA A 261 4.05 -1.20 -4.16
CA ALA A 261 4.87 -1.61 -5.30
C ALA A 261 5.98 -2.60 -4.90
N MET A 262 6.66 -2.37 -3.77
CA MET A 262 7.64 -3.30 -3.23
C MET A 262 7.00 -4.64 -2.83
N TRP A 263 5.80 -4.61 -2.27
CA TRP A 263 5.06 -5.83 -1.97
C TRP A 263 4.66 -6.57 -3.25
N ALA A 264 4.21 -5.85 -4.28
CA ALA A 264 3.93 -6.40 -5.60
C ALA A 264 5.16 -7.05 -6.25
N ALA A 265 6.33 -6.42 -6.12
CA ALA A 265 7.62 -6.96 -6.56
C ALA A 265 7.94 -8.30 -5.86
N ASP A 266 7.84 -8.39 -4.53
CA ASP A 266 8.06 -9.63 -3.78
C ASP A 266 7.04 -10.73 -4.15
N MET A 267 5.78 -10.37 -4.44
CA MET A 267 4.78 -11.33 -4.94
C MET A 267 5.12 -11.84 -6.34
N GLU A 268 5.60 -10.96 -7.21
CA GLU A 268 6.00 -11.28 -8.58
C GLU A 268 7.23 -12.18 -8.59
N GLU A 269 8.27 -11.86 -7.80
CA GLU A 269 9.47 -12.67 -7.61
C GLU A 269 9.10 -14.11 -7.21
N ARG A 270 8.29 -14.27 -6.15
CA ARG A 270 7.86 -15.59 -5.68
C ARG A 270 7.05 -16.35 -6.74
N SER A 271 6.27 -15.63 -7.54
CA SER A 271 5.48 -16.23 -8.61
C SER A 271 6.37 -16.73 -9.75
N ARG A 272 7.37 -15.94 -10.17
CA ARG A 272 8.35 -16.34 -11.20
C ARG A 272 9.23 -17.50 -10.77
N VAL A 273 9.71 -17.49 -9.52
CA VAL A 273 10.47 -18.59 -8.91
C VAL A 273 9.64 -19.88 -8.87
N ARG A 274 8.37 -19.81 -8.46
CA ARG A 274 7.47 -20.98 -8.41
C ARG A 274 7.20 -21.58 -9.80
N VAL A 275 7.16 -20.76 -10.84
CA VAL A 275 6.93 -21.18 -12.23
C VAL A 275 8.25 -21.64 -12.90
N GLY A 276 9.40 -21.49 -12.24
CA GLY A 276 10.70 -21.91 -12.77
C GLY A 276 11.27 -20.99 -13.85
N ARG A 277 10.74 -19.76 -14.00
CA ARG A 277 11.31 -18.75 -14.89
C ARG A 277 12.55 -18.18 -14.21
N GLN A 278 13.74 -18.60 -14.64
CA GLN A 278 14.99 -17.97 -14.25
C GLN A 278 14.91 -16.49 -14.63
N VAL A 279 15.16 -15.59 -13.67
CA VAL A 279 15.44 -14.18 -13.97
C VAL A 279 16.66 -14.21 -14.87
N THR A 280 16.47 -13.81 -16.12
CA THR A 280 17.49 -13.92 -17.16
C THR A 280 18.62 -12.95 -16.83
N ASP A 281 19.89 -13.35 -16.99
CA ASP A 281 21.04 -12.46 -16.69
C ASP A 281 21.00 -11.13 -17.46
N SER A 282 20.27 -11.10 -18.59
CA SER A 282 19.96 -9.87 -19.34
C SER A 282 19.06 -8.89 -18.56
N GLU A 283 18.09 -9.37 -17.77
CA GLU A 283 17.23 -8.54 -16.92
C GLU A 283 18.01 -7.98 -15.72
N ARG A 284 18.96 -8.77 -15.18
CA ARG A 284 19.85 -8.35 -14.10
C ARG A 284 20.90 -7.33 -14.56
N ARG A 285 21.39 -7.44 -15.81
CA ARG A 285 22.32 -6.48 -16.44
C ARG A 285 21.66 -5.13 -16.78
N MET A 286 20.36 -5.10 -17.06
CA MET A 286 19.61 -3.86 -17.28
C MET A 286 19.27 -3.09 -15.98
N ALA A 287 19.27 -3.77 -14.83
CA ALA A 287 18.89 -3.19 -13.54
C ALA A 287 20.05 -2.54 -12.75
N LEU A 288 21.31 -2.71 -13.19
CA LEU A 288 22.44 -1.94 -12.65
C LEU A 288 22.68 -0.68 -13.51
N PRO A 289 23.04 0.46 -12.91
CA PRO A 289 23.58 1.57 -13.68
C PRO A 289 24.82 1.05 -14.41
N GLN A 290 24.86 1.20 -15.74
CA GLN A 290 26.05 0.92 -16.55
C GLN A 290 27.22 1.76 -16.01
N GLN A 291 28.04 1.18 -15.15
CA GLN A 291 29.43 1.58 -15.06
C GLN A 291 30.09 1.01 -16.30
N ALA A 292 30.56 1.93 -17.14
CA ALA A 292 31.18 1.67 -18.42
C ALA A 292 32.22 0.54 -18.32
N GLU A 293 31.92 -0.58 -18.96
CA GLU A 293 32.93 -1.54 -19.38
C GLU A 293 33.35 -1.07 -20.78
N GLU A 294 34.38 -0.22 -20.82
CA GLU A 294 35.10 0.15 -22.04
C GLU A 294 35.68 -1.13 -22.64
N ASP A 295 35.03 -1.65 -23.66
CA ASP A 295 35.60 -2.63 -24.59
C ASP A 295 36.66 -1.89 -25.43
N GLY A 296 37.90 -1.89 -24.94
CA GLY A 296 39.04 -1.32 -25.65
C GLY A 296 39.33 -2.12 -26.93
N PRO A 297 39.86 -1.48 -28.00
CA PRO A 297 40.10 -2.16 -29.26
C PRO A 297 41.14 -3.28 -29.09
N VAL A 298 40.77 -4.49 -29.51
CA VAL A 298 41.67 -5.64 -29.61
C VAL A 298 42.70 -5.35 -30.71
N TYR A 299 43.94 -5.03 -30.31
CA TYR A 299 45.07 -4.97 -31.24
C TYR A 299 45.46 -6.40 -31.64
N HIS A 300 45.33 -6.71 -32.93
CA HIS A 300 46.00 -7.85 -33.54
C HIS A 300 47.41 -7.44 -33.93
N ASP A 301 48.41 -8.01 -33.26
CA ASP A 301 49.80 -7.94 -33.73
C ASP A 301 49.97 -8.94 -34.88
N ASP A 302 50.12 -8.43 -36.11
CA ASP A 302 50.58 -9.21 -37.25
C ASP A 302 52.10 -9.48 -37.11
N PRO A 303 52.57 -10.74 -37.21
CA PRO A 303 53.99 -11.02 -37.19
C PRO A 303 54.63 -10.65 -38.53
N VAL A 304 55.69 -9.82 -38.47
CA VAL A 304 56.62 -9.56 -39.59
C VAL A 304 57.92 -10.32 -39.36
#